data_AF-A0A942V7P0-F1
#
_entry.id   AF-A0A942V7P0-F1
#
_cell.length_a   1.000
_cell.length_b   1.000
_cell.length_c   1.000
_cell.angle_alpha   90.00
_cell.angle_beta   90.00
_cell.angle_gamma   90.00
#
_symmetry.space_group_name_H-M   'P 1'
#
loop_
_entity.id
_entity.type
_entity.pdbx_description
1 polymer ?
#
loop_
_entity_poly.entity_id
_entity_poly.type
_entity_poly.pdbx_seq_one_letter_code
_entity_poly.pdbx_strand_id
1 'polypeptide(L)' 'MRVTLNIEALEALNMPIIGNGGFQNFMRKLQNQCQNGVLTYDDADLQTLIGYANNYGSGGYENRFRAILNCINEI' A
#
# COMPACT_ATOMS: atom_id res chain seq x y z
N MET A 1 8.41 8.19 7.61
CA MET A 1 7.33 7.84 8.55
C MET A 1 7.26 6.32 8.71
N ARG A 2 6.58 5.82 9.74
CA ARG A 2 6.42 4.38 9.99
C ARG A 2 5.03 4.05 10.54
N VAL A 3 4.46 2.93 10.11
CA VAL A 3 3.17 2.40 10.58
C VAL A 3 3.25 0.88 10.74
N THR A 4 2.61 0.34 11.77
CA THR A 4 2.40 -1.11 11.90
C THR A 4 1.17 -1.50 11.09
N LEU A 5 1.34 -2.41 10.14
CA LEU A 5 0.24 -2.93 9.33
C LEU A 5 -0.52 -4.01 10.09
N ASN A 6 -1.85 -3.94 10.05
CA ASN A 6 -2.70 -5.03 10.54
C ASN A 6 -2.64 -6.24 9.59
N ILE A 7 -3.29 -7.35 9.98
CA ILE A 7 -3.27 -8.60 9.20
C ILE A 7 -3.83 -8.39 7.79
N GLU A 8 -4.95 -7.68 7.66
CA GLU A 8 -5.59 -7.40 6.37
C GLU A 8 -4.67 -6.61 5.43
N ALA A 9 -4.03 -5.55 5.93
CA ALA A 9 -3.10 -4.74 5.17
C ALA A 9 -1.83 -5.52 4.80
N LEU A 10 -1.36 -6.43 5.66
CA LEU A 10 -0.22 -7.30 5.34
C LEU A 10 -0.56 -8.32 4.26
N GLU A 11 -1.73 -8.94 4.32
CA GLU A 11 -2.19 -9.86 3.27
C GLU A 11 -2.36 -9.12 1.94
N ALA A 12 -3.01 -7.95 1.97
CA ALA A 12 -3.15 -7.08 0.82
C ALA A 12 -1.79 -6.65 0.26
N LEU A 13 -0.82 -6.31 1.10
CA LEU A 13 0.53 -5.94 0.64
C LEU A 13 1.23 -7.14 -0.02
N ASN A 14 1.15 -8.33 0.57
CA ASN A 14 1.90 -9.52 0.13
C ASN A 14 1.27 -10.30 -1.03
N MET A 15 0.04 -9.98 -1.42
CA MET A 15 -0.59 -10.58 -2.60
C MET A 15 0.32 -10.51 -3.84
N PRO A 16 0.37 -11.57 -4.68
CA PRO A 16 1.18 -11.58 -5.90
C PRO A 16 0.94 -10.35 -6.78
N ILE A 17 2.00 -9.87 -7.42
CA ILE A 17 1.95 -8.71 -8.30
C ILE A 17 2.13 -9.19 -9.74
N ILE A 18 1.08 -9.05 -10.57
CA ILE A 18 1.07 -9.52 -11.95
C ILE A 18 1.15 -8.31 -12.90
N GLY A 19 2.08 -8.38 -13.85
CA GLY A 19 2.29 -7.34 -14.86
C GLY A 19 3.23 -6.22 -14.44
N ASN A 20 3.27 -5.19 -15.27
CA ASN A 20 4.14 -4.01 -15.13
C ASN A 20 3.34 -2.74 -15.39
N GLY A 21 3.41 -1.79 -14.45
CA GLY A 21 2.63 -0.56 -14.46
C GLY A 21 2.83 0.24 -13.17
N GLY A 22 2.23 1.43 -13.10
CA GLY A 22 2.37 2.34 -11.95
C GLY A 22 1.96 1.69 -10.63
N PHE A 23 0.77 1.07 -10.59
CA PHE A 23 0.28 0.35 -9.42
C PHE A 23 1.20 -0.80 -9.01
N GLN A 24 1.63 -1.62 -9.97
CA GLN A 24 2.51 -2.77 -9.72
C GLN A 24 3.86 -2.34 -9.18
N ASN A 25 4.48 -1.32 -9.80
CA ASN A 25 5.76 -0.79 -9.37
C ASN A 25 5.68 -0.17 -7.97
N PHE A 26 4.60 0.57 -7.71
CA PHE A 26 4.40 1.16 -6.40
C PHE A 26 4.14 0.10 -5.32
N MET A 27 3.31 -0.91 -5.60
CA MET A 27 3.10 -2.01 -4.66
C MET A 27 4.39 -2.79 -4.36
N ARG A 28 5.24 -3.03 -5.38
CA ARG A 28 6.59 -3.61 -5.18
C ARG A 28 7.46 -2.74 -4.28
N LYS A 29 7.41 -1.42 -4.44
CA LYS A 29 8.12 -0.47 -3.56
C LYS A 29 7.66 -0.63 -2.11
N LEU A 30 6.34 -0.63 -1.87
CA LEU A 30 5.77 -0.81 -0.54
C LEU A 30 6.14 -2.17 0.09
N GLN A 31 6.15 -3.24 -0.70
CA GLN A 31 6.60 -4.57 -0.22
C GLN A 31 8.05 -4.52 0.27
N ASN A 32 8.95 -3.88 -0.49
CA ASN A 32 10.37 -3.75 -0.11
C ASN A 32 10.57 -2.83 1.10
N GLN A 33 9.66 -1.88 1.33
CA GLN A 33 9.67 -0.94 2.44
C GLN A 33 9.04 -1.50 3.72
N CYS A 34 8.38 -2.66 3.64
CA CYS A 34 7.78 -3.33 4.78
C CYS A 34 8.71 -4.39 5.36
N GLN A 35 9.04 -4.26 6.64
CA GLN A 35 9.85 -5.24 7.36
C GLN A 35 9.14 -5.61 8.66
N ASN A 36 8.95 -6.91 8.89
CA ASN A 36 8.31 -7.46 10.09
C ASN A 36 6.97 -6.79 10.44
N GLY A 37 6.15 -6.50 9.43
CA GLY A 37 4.85 -5.85 9.61
C GLY A 37 4.89 -4.33 9.75
N VAL A 38 6.08 -3.71 9.77
CA VAL A 38 6.25 -2.26 9.86
C VAL A 38 6.56 -1.70 8.48
N LEU A 39 5.66 -0.87 7.95
CA LEU A 39 5.87 -0.15 6.70
C LEU A 39 6.59 1.17 6.98
N THR A 40 7.72 1.38 6.31
CA THR A 40 8.45 2.66 6.34
C THR A 40 8.24 3.41 5.03
N TYR A 41 7.62 4.60 5.09
CA TYR A 41 7.21 5.36 3.90
C TYR A 41 7.54 6.85 4.03
N ASP A 42 7.69 7.56 2.92
CA ASP A 42 7.89 9.01 2.88
C ASP A 42 6.62 9.78 2.48
N ASP A 43 6.69 11.10 2.41
CA ASP A 43 5.54 11.93 2.03
C ASP A 43 5.09 11.67 0.59
N ALA A 44 6.02 11.37 -0.32
CA ALA A 44 5.69 11.07 -1.72
C ALA A 44 4.96 9.73 -1.85
N ASP A 45 5.33 8.74 -1.04
CA ASP A 45 4.63 7.46 -0.91
C ASP A 45 3.22 7.67 -0.41
N LEU A 46 3.04 8.50 0.64
CA LEU A 46 1.72 8.79 1.18
C LEU A 46 0.81 9.46 0.13
N GLN A 47 1.31 10.46 -0.59
CA GLN A 47 0.55 11.13 -1.66
C GLN A 47 0.17 10.16 -2.78
N THR A 48 1.09 9.27 -3.17
CA THR A 48 0.84 8.25 -4.20
C THR A 48 -0.20 7.24 -3.71
N LEU A 49 -0.11 6.81 -2.47
CA LEU A 49 -1.05 5.88 -1.83
C LEU A 49 -2.47 6.48 -1.79
N ILE A 50 -2.61 7.73 -1.37
CA ILE A 50 -3.89 8.47 -1.36
C ILE A 50 -4.45 8.56 -2.79
N GLY A 51 -3.61 8.94 -3.75
CA GLY A 51 -4.03 9.06 -5.15
C GLY A 51 -4.53 7.73 -5.73
N TYR A 52 -3.79 6.64 -5.50
CA TYR A 52 -4.14 5.32 -5.99
C TYR A 52 -5.33 4.69 -5.25
N ALA A 53 -5.51 4.99 -3.96
CA ALA A 53 -6.65 4.51 -3.19
C ALA A 53 -7.98 5.20 -3.57
N ASN A 54 -7.94 6.48 -3.94
CA ASN A 54 -9.17 7.29 -4.08
C ASN A 54 -9.60 7.57 -5.52
N ASN A 55 -8.68 7.66 -6.48
CA ASN A 55 -9.01 8.17 -7.82
C ASN A 55 -9.34 7.09 -8.86
N TYR A 56 -9.13 5.82 -8.52
CA TYR A 56 -9.34 4.69 -9.42
C TYR A 56 -10.40 3.77 -8.82
N GLY A 57 -11.06 2.98 -9.66
CA GLY A 57 -12.31 2.29 -9.33
C GLY A 57 -12.24 1.31 -8.15
N SER A 58 -13.32 0.57 -7.94
CA SER A 58 -13.43 -0.41 -6.85
C SER A 58 -12.92 -1.78 -7.31
N GLY A 59 -11.62 -2.03 -7.24
CA GLY A 59 -11.08 -3.35 -7.55
C GLY A 59 -9.57 -3.46 -7.42
N GLY A 60 -9.02 -4.68 -7.49
CA GLY A 60 -7.59 -4.91 -7.70
C GLY A 60 -6.64 -4.23 -6.70
N TYR A 61 -5.75 -3.38 -7.22
CA TYR A 61 -4.69 -2.74 -6.44
C TYR A 61 -5.21 -1.59 -5.57
N GLU A 62 -6.26 -0.92 -6.00
CA GLU A 62 -6.91 0.18 -5.29
C GLU A 62 -7.38 -0.27 -3.91
N ASN A 63 -8.04 -1.44 -3.84
CA ASN A 63 -8.47 -2.04 -2.56
C ASN A 63 -7.27 -2.38 -1.68
N ARG A 64 -6.17 -2.86 -2.28
CA ARG A 64 -4.94 -3.18 -1.54
C ARG A 64 -4.30 -1.91 -0.95
N PHE A 65 -4.27 -0.82 -1.71
CA PHE A 65 -3.79 0.46 -1.22
C PHE A 65 -4.68 1.05 -0.14
N ARG A 66 -6.01 0.90 -0.24
CA ARG A 66 -6.96 1.31 0.82
C ARG A 66 -6.69 0.60 2.14
N ALA A 67 -6.46 -0.72 2.12
CA ALA A 67 -6.15 -1.47 3.34
C ALA A 67 -4.88 -0.92 4.05
N ILE A 68 -3.85 -0.60 3.27
CA ILE A 68 -2.60 0.00 3.79
C ILE A 68 -2.85 1.42 4.30
N LEU A 69 -3.60 2.24 3.55
CA LEU A 69 -3.90 3.63 3.91
C LEU A 69 -4.74 3.73 5.18
N ASN A 70 -5.66 2.78 5.40
CA ASN A 70 -6.45 2.73 6.63
C ASN A 70 -5.56 2.60 7.88
N CYS A 71 -4.54 1.75 7.85
CA CYS A 71 -3.59 1.63 8.96
C CYS A 71 -2.84 2.95 9.23
N ILE A 72 -2.56 3.75 8.18
CA ILE A 72 -1.88 5.04 8.32
C ILE A 72 -2.81 6.09 8.95
N ASN A 73 -4.09 6.10 8.58
CA ASN A 73 -5.07 7.07 9.07
C ASN A 73 -5.59 6.76 10.49
N GLU A 74 -5.37 5.55 10.99
CA GLU A 74 -5.72 5.13 12.35
C GLU A 74 -4.72 5.60 13.43
N ILE A 75 -3.66 6.33 13.03
CA ILE A 75 -2.63 6.90 13.92
C ILE A 75 -3.02 8.31 14.39
#